data_AF-A0A380JG00-F1
#
_entry.id   AF-A0A380JG00-F1
#
_cell.length_a   1.000
_cell.length_b   1.000
_cell.length_c   1.000
_cell.angle_alpha   90.00
_cell.angle_beta   90.00
_cell.angle_gamma   90.00
#
_symmetry.space_group_name_H-M   'P 1'
#
loop_
_entity.id
_entity.type
_entity.pdbx_description
1 polymer ?
#
loop_
_entity_poly.entity_id
_entity_poly.type
_entity_poly.pdbx_seq_one_letter_code
_entity_poly.pdbx_strand_id
1 'polypeptide(L)'
;MKVETQQIDLKNLHTIPNVPNAINKEFKALAKRNYKTKAVKNEGEQISQNLKNAEVVTFPKDFKSLYLLAQDTYDDMENRRKYFDIKGNWIEQHEALSADKGDVKTKVLKGDHLLYLTAYKEMAKEIEDFISANK
;
A
#
# COMPACT_ATOMS: atom_id res chain seq x y z
N MET A 1 1.15 5.52 -18.50
CA MET A 1 2.32 5.37 -17.60
C MET A 1 3.06 4.11 -18.03
N LYS A 2 4.25 4.22 -18.62
CA LYS A 2 5.15 3.06 -18.73
C LYS A 2 5.68 2.85 -17.32
N VAL A 3 5.17 1.85 -16.62
CA VAL A 3 5.88 1.35 -15.44
C VAL A 3 7.10 0.65 -16.03
N GLU A 4 8.22 1.36 -16.09
CA GLU A 4 9.49 0.67 -16.18
C GLU A 4 9.47 -0.30 -15.00
N THR A 5 9.37 -1.59 -15.29
CA THR A 5 9.59 -2.63 -14.28
C THR A 5 10.88 -2.24 -13.61
N GLN A 6 10.82 -1.68 -12.40
CA GLN A 6 12.00 -1.49 -11.58
C GLN A 6 12.64 -2.87 -11.58
N GLN A 7 13.79 -2.99 -12.24
CA GLN A 7 14.61 -4.15 -12.02
C GLN A 7 14.93 -4.08 -10.55
N ILE A 8 14.25 -4.90 -9.74
CA ILE A 8 14.60 -5.08 -8.34
C ILE A 8 16.09 -5.37 -8.37
N ASP A 9 16.89 -4.46 -7.81
CA ASP A 9 18.31 -4.70 -7.71
C ASP A 9 18.51 -5.82 -6.70
N LEU A 10 18.59 -7.04 -7.22
CA LEU A 10 18.76 -8.26 -6.44
C LEU A 10 20.08 -8.25 -5.63
N LYS A 11 20.94 -7.24 -5.81
CA LYS A 11 22.09 -6.98 -4.93
C LYS A 11 21.66 -6.52 -3.53
N ASN A 12 20.51 -5.85 -3.40
CA ASN A 12 20.01 -5.27 -2.16
C ASN A 12 18.97 -6.13 -1.42
N LEU A 13 18.84 -7.41 -1.79
CA LEU A 13 18.00 -8.34 -1.03
C LEU A 13 18.48 -8.43 0.43
N HIS A 14 17.56 -8.16 1.35
CA HIS A 14 17.80 -8.30 2.79
C HIS A 14 18.28 -9.71 3.13
N THR A 15 19.12 -9.81 4.16
CA THR A 15 19.57 -11.09 4.72
C THR A 15 18.70 -11.47 5.91
N ILE A 16 18.47 -12.77 6.08
CA ILE A 16 17.86 -13.31 7.28
C ILE A 16 18.87 -13.09 8.43
N PRO A 17 18.46 -12.46 9.55
CA PRO A 17 19.33 -12.25 10.70
C PRO A 17 19.67 -13.59 11.38
N ASN A 18 20.85 -13.67 12.01
CA ASN A 18 21.28 -14.81 12.82
C ASN A 18 21.33 -16.18 12.10
N VAL A 19 21.51 -16.21 10.78
CA VAL A 19 21.73 -17.46 10.03
C VAL A 19 23.10 -17.47 9.33
N PRO A 20 23.70 -18.64 9.09
CA PRO A 20 24.96 -18.74 8.36
C PRO A 20 24.90 -18.10 6.96
N ASN A 21 26.03 -17.55 6.50
CA ASN A 21 26.14 -16.92 5.18
C ASN A 21 25.73 -17.83 4.01
N ALA A 22 25.96 -19.14 4.14
CA ALA A 22 25.54 -20.12 3.13
C ALA A 22 24.01 -20.14 2.93
N ILE A 23 23.25 -20.09 4.02
CA ILE A 23 21.78 -20.04 4.00
C ILE A 23 21.30 -18.74 3.35
N ASN A 24 21.92 -17.61 3.69
CA ASN A 24 21.62 -16.33 3.04
C ASN A 24 21.94 -16.33 1.54
N LYS A 25 22.98 -17.05 1.11
CA LYS A 25 23.32 -17.21 -0.32
C LYS A 25 22.27 -18.02 -1.07
N GLU A 26 21.79 -19.11 -0.48
CA GLU A 26 20.70 -19.92 -1.04
C GLU A 26 19.37 -19.17 -1.08
N PHE A 27 19.03 -18.47 0.00
CA PHE A 27 17.85 -17.60 0.06
C PHE A 27 17.85 -16.57 -1.09
N LYS A 28 18.97 -15.86 -1.29
CA LYS A 28 19.12 -14.91 -2.41
C LYS A 28 19.03 -15.60 -3.77
N ALA A 29 19.56 -16.82 -3.92
CA ALA A 29 19.46 -17.58 -5.16
C ALA A 29 18.02 -18.01 -5.47
N LEU A 30 17.26 -18.45 -4.46
CA LEU A 30 15.85 -18.80 -4.57
C LEU A 30 14.99 -17.57 -4.91
N ALA A 31 15.20 -16.45 -4.23
CA ALA A 31 14.52 -15.19 -4.54
C ALA A 31 14.76 -14.75 -6.00
N LYS A 32 16.02 -14.82 -6.47
CA LYS A 32 16.38 -14.55 -7.87
C LYS A 32 15.69 -15.50 -8.85
N ARG A 33 15.55 -16.78 -8.50
CA ARG A 33 14.89 -17.79 -9.33
C ARG A 33 13.39 -17.52 -9.42
N ASN A 34 12.75 -17.22 -8.29
CA ASN A 34 11.33 -16.91 -8.22
C ASN A 34 10.98 -15.64 -9.01
N TYR A 35 11.81 -14.60 -8.92
CA TYR A 35 11.59 -13.36 -9.68
C TYR A 35 11.67 -13.54 -11.21
N LYS A 36 12.37 -14.58 -11.67
CA LYS A 36 12.48 -14.90 -13.11
C LYS A 36 11.35 -15.79 -13.62
N THR A 37 10.44 -16.25 -12.76
CA THR A 37 9.33 -17.09 -13.18
C THR A 37 8.39 -16.32 -14.11
N LYS A 38 7.76 -17.03 -15.04
CA LYS A 38 6.76 -16.43 -15.95
C LYS A 38 5.60 -15.83 -15.17
N ALA A 39 5.20 -16.42 -14.05
CA ALA A 39 4.12 -15.92 -13.21
C ALA A 39 4.42 -14.51 -12.67
N VAL A 40 5.59 -14.31 -12.04
CA VAL A 40 5.98 -12.99 -11.49
C VAL A 40 6.16 -11.94 -12.59
N LYS A 41 6.72 -12.33 -13.74
CA LYS A 41 6.85 -11.42 -14.89
C LYS A 41 5.49 -11.02 -15.45
N ASN A 42 4.59 -11.98 -15.66
CA ASN A 42 3.23 -11.73 -16.12
C ASN A 42 2.47 -10.83 -15.13
N GLU A 43 2.64 -11.06 -13.83
CA GLU A 43 2.04 -10.21 -12.79
C GLU A 43 2.57 -8.78 -12.86
N GLY A 44 3.89 -8.59 -12.98
CA GLY A 44 4.50 -7.26 -13.15
C GLY A 44 4.06 -6.56 -14.43
N GLU A 45 3.88 -7.29 -15.53
CA GLU A 45 3.35 -6.75 -16.79
C GLU A 45 1.88 -6.35 -16.67
N GLN A 46 1.07 -7.14 -15.93
CA GLN A 46 -0.36 -6.90 -15.78
C GLN A 46 -0.70 -5.91 -14.67
N ILE A 47 0.17 -5.68 -13.68
CA ILE A 47 -0.14 -4.80 -12.55
C ILE A 47 -0.49 -3.38 -13.01
N SER A 48 0.22 -2.87 -14.02
CA SER A 48 -0.04 -1.54 -14.58
C SER A 48 -1.42 -1.44 -15.21
N GLN A 49 -1.81 -2.48 -15.96
CA GLN A 49 -3.11 -2.53 -16.60
C GLN A 49 -4.23 -2.76 -15.59
N ASN A 50 -4.01 -3.59 -14.57
CA ASN A 50 -4.96 -3.84 -13.49
C ASN A 50 -5.19 -2.58 -12.65
N LEU A 51 -4.13 -1.85 -12.30
CA LEU A 51 -4.24 -0.56 -11.62
C LEU A 51 -5.01 0.45 -12.48
N LYS A 52 -4.69 0.55 -13.77
CA LYS A 52 -5.41 1.43 -14.70
C LYS A 52 -6.89 1.05 -14.83
N ASN A 53 -7.21 -0.24 -14.86
CA ASN A 53 -8.59 -0.71 -14.89
C ASN A 53 -9.32 -0.42 -13.56
N ALA A 54 -8.59 -0.39 -12.44
CA ALA A 54 -9.13 -0.07 -11.13
C ALA A 54 -9.35 1.44 -10.92
N GLU A 55 -8.65 2.32 -11.66
CA GLU A 55 -8.82 3.79 -11.56
C GLU A 55 -10.26 4.26 -11.83
N VAL A 56 -11.06 3.49 -12.58
CA VAL A 56 -12.47 3.82 -12.87
C VAL A 56 -13.45 3.19 -11.89
N VAL A 57 -12.96 2.39 -10.94
CA VAL A 57 -13.78 1.71 -9.95
C VAL A 57 -13.87 2.59 -8.72
N THR A 58 -15.08 3.06 -8.42
CA THR A 58 -15.38 3.82 -7.21
C THR A 58 -16.42 3.10 -6.36
N PHE A 59 -16.38 3.33 -5.06
CA PHE A 59 -17.48 2.97 -4.19
C PHE A 59 -18.73 3.75 -4.60
N PRO A 60 -19.90 3.08 -4.67
CA PRO A 60 -21.14 3.75 -5.05
C PRO A 60 -21.55 4.75 -3.97
N LYS A 61 -22.42 5.69 -4.35
CA LYS A 61 -23.03 6.62 -3.40
C LYS A 61 -23.74 5.87 -2.27
N ASP A 62 -23.72 6.47 -1.08
CA ASP A 62 -24.26 5.96 0.17
C ASP A 62 -23.46 4.78 0.76
N PHE A 63 -22.33 4.39 0.15
CA PHE A 63 -21.41 3.41 0.71
C PHE A 63 -20.41 4.08 1.66
N LYS A 64 -20.73 4.08 2.95
CA LYS A 64 -19.88 4.67 3.98
C LYS A 64 -18.57 3.89 4.12
N SER A 65 -17.44 4.59 4.02
CA SER A 65 -16.10 4.00 4.14
C SER A 65 -15.23 4.73 5.18
N LEU A 66 -14.41 3.96 5.91
CA LEU A 66 -13.43 4.46 6.88
C LEU A 66 -12.03 4.06 6.42
N TYR A 67 -11.15 5.04 6.27
CA TYR A 67 -9.73 4.82 6.00
C TYR A 67 -8.89 5.25 7.21
N LEU A 68 -8.13 4.31 7.75
CA LEU A 68 -7.17 4.53 8.84
C LEU A 68 -5.77 4.52 8.22
N LEU A 69 -5.15 5.69 8.15
CA LEU A 69 -3.87 5.91 7.49
C LEU A 69 -2.75 6.03 8.54
N ALA A 70 -1.59 5.43 8.28
CA ALA A 70 -0.44 5.58 9.17
C ALA A 70 0.25 6.91 8.94
N GLN A 71 0.73 7.54 10.01
CA GLN A 71 1.55 8.76 9.92
C GLN A 71 2.78 8.53 9.03
N ASP A 72 3.45 7.38 9.17
CA ASP A 72 4.60 7.03 8.32
C ASP A 72 4.24 7.03 6.83
N THR A 73 3.04 6.57 6.46
CA THR A 73 2.57 6.61 5.07
C THR A 73 2.39 8.04 4.60
N TYR A 74 1.85 8.89 5.47
CA TYR A 74 1.62 10.30 5.19
C TYR A 74 2.93 11.06 4.97
N ASP A 75 3.91 10.83 5.85
CA ASP A 75 5.21 11.49 5.82
C ASP A 75 6.08 11.03 4.64
N ASP A 76 5.97 9.77 4.22
CA ASP A 76 6.74 9.23 3.08
C ASP A 76 6.23 9.71 1.71
N MET A 77 5.06 10.37 1.67
CA MET A 77 4.46 10.82 0.41
C MET A 77 5.36 11.76 -0.40
N GLU A 78 6.07 12.67 0.27
CA GLU A 78 7.01 13.59 -0.37
C GLU A 78 8.23 12.87 -0.96
N ASN A 79 8.66 11.78 -0.34
CA ASN A 79 9.71 10.95 -0.94
C ASN A 79 9.21 10.23 -2.19
N ARG A 80 7.97 9.73 -2.17
CA ARG A 80 7.37 9.06 -3.33
C ARG A 80 7.14 10.00 -4.51
N ARG A 81 6.77 11.26 -4.26
CA ARG A 81 6.63 12.30 -5.30
C ARG A 81 7.90 12.56 -6.11
N LYS A 82 9.08 12.23 -5.57
CA LYS A 82 10.36 12.31 -6.31
C LYS A 82 10.46 11.32 -7.46
N TYR A 83 9.70 10.22 -7.40
CA TYR A 83 9.78 9.12 -8.35
C TYR A 83 8.48 8.92 -9.16
N PHE A 84 7.36 9.43 -8.66
CA PHE A 84 6.04 9.22 -9.26
C PHE A 84 5.24 10.53 -9.32
N ASP A 85 4.48 10.72 -10.39
CA ASP A 85 3.53 11.84 -10.55
C ASP A 85 2.29 11.61 -9.68
N ILE A 86 2.41 11.86 -8.38
CA ILE A 86 1.35 11.66 -7.39
C ILE A 86 0.51 12.93 -7.29
N LYS A 87 -0.78 12.82 -7.59
CA LYS A 87 -1.75 13.91 -7.45
C LYS A 87 -2.39 13.90 -6.07
N GLY A 88 -2.44 15.07 -5.45
CA GLY A 88 -3.06 15.26 -4.14
C GLY A 88 -2.32 14.55 -3.00
N ASN A 89 -2.86 14.68 -1.79
CA ASN A 89 -2.39 13.97 -0.61
C ASN A 89 -3.12 12.61 -0.45
N TRP A 90 -2.68 11.78 0.49
CA TRP A 90 -3.31 10.48 0.73
C TRP A 90 -4.80 10.57 1.10
N ILE A 91 -5.22 11.60 1.82
CA ILE A 91 -6.64 11.79 2.18
C ILE A 91 -7.44 12.04 0.90
N GLU A 92 -6.99 12.97 0.06
CA GLU A 92 -7.64 13.30 -1.21
C GLU A 92 -7.72 12.09 -2.16
N GLN A 93 -6.67 11.26 -2.17
CA GLN A 93 -6.65 10.03 -2.97
C GLN A 93 -7.69 9.00 -2.50
N HIS A 94 -7.87 8.81 -1.19
CA HIS A 94 -8.86 7.88 -0.67
C HIS A 94 -10.30 8.42 -0.79
N GLU A 95 -10.49 9.73 -0.62
CA GLU A 95 -11.79 10.37 -0.89
C GLU A 95 -12.22 10.22 -2.34
N ALA A 96 -11.27 10.28 -3.29
CA ALA A 96 -11.54 10.11 -4.71
C ALA A 96 -11.97 8.69 -5.09
N LEU A 97 -11.80 7.70 -4.20
CA LEU A 97 -12.30 6.33 -4.41
C LEU A 97 -13.81 6.21 -4.20
N SER A 98 -14.50 7.25 -3.75
CA SER A 98 -15.95 7.26 -3.57
C SER A 98 -16.65 8.16 -4.58
N ALA A 99 -17.83 7.75 -5.03
CA ALA A 99 -18.71 8.60 -5.85
C ALA A 99 -19.20 9.86 -5.09
N ASP A 100 -19.26 9.79 -3.76
CA ASP A 100 -19.54 10.92 -2.88
C ASP A 100 -18.49 11.01 -1.77
N LYS A 101 -17.77 12.13 -1.71
CA LYS A 101 -16.74 12.36 -0.69
C LYS A 101 -17.32 12.42 0.72
N GLY A 102 -18.59 12.80 0.87
CA GLY A 102 -19.29 12.80 2.16
C GLY A 102 -19.50 11.40 2.75
N ASP A 103 -19.31 10.35 1.95
CA ASP A 103 -19.36 8.96 2.41
C ASP A 103 -18.01 8.45 2.93
N VAL A 104 -16.95 9.25 2.82
CA VAL A 104 -15.60 8.86 3.22
C VAL A 104 -15.20 9.55 4.52
N LYS A 105 -14.81 8.76 5.51
CA LYS A 105 -14.12 9.25 6.71
C LYS A 105 -12.67 8.80 6.66
N THR A 106 -11.74 9.74 6.82
CA THR A 106 -10.30 9.45 6.82
C THR A 106 -9.70 9.89 8.15
N LYS A 107 -8.82 9.07 8.73
CA LYS A 107 -8.10 9.38 9.97
C LYS A 107 -6.64 9.00 9.83
N VAL A 108 -5.75 9.94 10.11
CA VAL A 108 -4.31 9.65 10.26
C VAL A 108 -4.03 9.27 11.71
N LEU A 109 -3.47 8.08 11.91
CA LEU A 109 -3.09 7.53 13.20
C LEU A 109 -1.57 7.58 13.36
N LYS A 110 -1.11 7.97 14.55
CA LYS A 110 0.32 7.99 14.84
C LYS A 110 0.86 6.56 14.90
N GLY A 111 1.83 6.25 14.07
CA GLY A 111 2.46 4.93 14.04
C GLY A 111 3.03 4.58 12.68
N ASP A 112 3.61 3.38 12.64
CA ASP A 112 4.13 2.77 11.43
C ASP A 112 3.02 2.18 10.55
N HIS A 113 3.40 1.65 9.40
CA HIS A 113 2.46 0.98 8.48
C HIS A 113 1.75 -0.22 9.13
N LEU A 114 2.26 -0.74 10.24
CA LEU A 114 1.67 -1.82 11.00
C LEU A 114 0.84 -1.25 12.15
N LEU A 115 -0.14 -0.39 11.83
CA LEU A 115 -1.02 0.28 12.81
C LEU A 115 -1.69 -0.70 13.79
N TYR A 116 -1.93 -1.94 13.39
CA TYR A 116 -2.48 -2.98 14.26
C TYR A 116 -1.51 -3.42 15.39
N LEU A 117 -0.23 -3.05 15.31
CA LEU A 117 0.76 -3.22 16.37
C LEU A 117 0.93 -1.94 17.19
N THR A 118 0.90 -0.77 16.54
CA THR A 118 1.29 0.50 17.15
C THR A 118 0.11 1.36 17.65
N ALA A 119 -1.07 1.23 17.04
CA ALA A 119 -2.24 2.07 17.28
C ALA A 119 -3.57 1.29 17.44
N TYR A 120 -3.52 -0.02 17.72
CA TYR A 120 -4.71 -0.90 17.71
C TYR A 120 -5.89 -0.41 18.56
N LYS A 121 -5.64 0.20 19.73
CA LYS A 121 -6.70 0.75 20.59
C LYS A 121 -7.42 1.92 19.93
N GLU A 122 -6.67 2.79 19.29
CA GLU A 122 -7.22 3.95 18.58
C GLU A 122 -7.97 3.50 17.33
N MET A 123 -7.46 2.50 16.61
CA MET A 123 -8.17 1.88 15.49
C MET A 123 -9.54 1.32 15.94
N ALA A 124 -9.56 0.54 17.02
CA ALA A 124 -10.80 -0.05 17.54
C ALA A 124 -11.82 1.04 17.89
N LYS A 125 -11.37 2.10 18.56
CA LYS A 125 -12.21 3.26 18.88
C LYS A 125 -12.77 3.93 17.63
N GLU A 126 -11.93 4.25 16.64
CA GLU A 126 -12.38 4.92 15.42
C GLU A 126 -13.36 4.07 14.61
N ILE A 127 -13.20 2.75 14.62
CA ILE A 127 -14.14 1.79 14.01
C ILE A 127 -15.48 1.80 14.76
N GLU A 128 -15.47 1.72 16.09
CA GLU A 128 -16.70 1.77 16.90
C GLU A 128 -17.46 3.09 16.72
N ASP A 129 -16.74 4.22 16.75
CA ASP A 129 -17.29 5.56 16.54
C ASP A 129 -17.88 5.68 15.12
N PHE A 130 -17.20 5.14 14.10
CA PHE A 130 -17.68 5.14 12.72
C PHE A 130 -18.94 4.28 12.53
N ILE A 131 -18.96 3.07 13.08
CA ILE A 131 -20.14 2.20 13.02
C ILE A 131 -21.32 2.88 13.72
N SER A 132 -21.09 3.47 14.90
CA SER A 132 -22.16 4.12 15.67
C SER A 132 -22.75 5.34 14.98
N ALA A 133 -21.94 6.11 14.23
CA ALA A 133 -22.39 7.28 13.48
C ALA A 133 -23.14 6.93 12.18
N ASN A 134 -23.04 5.69 11.69
CA ASN A 134 -23.63 5.24 10.42
C ASN A 134 -24.56 4.04 10.60
N LYS A 135 -25.13 3.88 11.81
CA LYS A 135 -26.22 2.93 12.09
C LYS A 135 -27.56 3.43 11.57
#